data_AF-A0A2M7Q8K1-F1
#
_entry.id   AF-A0A2M7Q8K1-F1
#
_cell.length_a   1.000
_cell.length_b   1.000
_cell.length_c   1.000
_cell.angle_alpha   90.00
_cell.angle_beta   90.00
_cell.angle_gamma   90.00
#
_symmetry.space_group_name_H-M   'P 1'
#
loop_
_entity.id
_entity.type
_entity.pdbx_description
1 polymer ?
#
loop_
_entity_poly.entity_id
_entity_poly.type
_entity_poly.pdbx_seq_one_letter_code
_entity_poly.pdbx_strand_id
1 'polypeptide(L)' 'MIKQKKQSVLFANGRRRTIQEIQDEIFRKMSVDKKLRLAFDLNHLIKRIAEDSIKEQYPKADNTFINNKLRERIK' A
#
# COMPACT_ATOMS: atom_id res chain seq x y z
N MET A 1 -6.73 -28.80 -6.44
CA MET A 1 -5.45 -28.69 -5.70
C MET A 1 -5.28 -27.27 -5.19
N ILE A 2 -5.45 -27.04 -3.89
CA ILE A 2 -5.19 -25.74 -3.27
C ILE A 2 -3.68 -25.60 -3.12
N LYS A 3 -3.04 -24.72 -3.90
CA LYS A 3 -1.63 -24.40 -3.74
C LYS A 3 -1.45 -23.71 -2.38
N GLN A 4 -0.83 -24.38 -1.41
CA GLN A 4 -0.44 -23.75 -0.15
C GLN A 4 0.53 -22.60 -0.48
N LYS A 5 0.11 -21.37 -0.19
CA LYS A 5 0.93 -20.16 -0.31
C LYS A 5 2.08 -20.30 0.70
N LYS A 6 3.29 -20.63 0.25
CA LYS A 6 4.48 -20.64 1.12
C LYS A 6 4.64 -19.23 1.71
N GLN A 7 4.37 -19.07 3.00
CA GLN A 7 4.68 -17.84 3.70
C GLN A 7 6.20 -17.68 3.76
N SER A 8 6.70 -16.54 3.32
CA SER A 8 8.12 -16.20 3.41
C SER A 8 8.51 -16.06 4.88
N VAL A 9 9.55 -16.78 5.29
CA VAL A 9 9.99 -16.87 6.70
C VAL A 9 11.43 -16.38 6.80
N LEU A 10 11.69 -15.50 7.76
CA LEU A 10 13.00 -14.93 8.07
C LEU A 10 13.41 -15.32 9.49
N PHE A 11 14.71 -15.36 9.75
CA PHE A 11 15.24 -15.50 11.10
C PHE A 11 15.46 -14.11 11.70
N ALA A 12 14.79 -13.83 12.82
CA ALA A 12 14.95 -12.60 13.57
C ALA A 12 15.03 -12.91 15.07
N ASN A 13 16.04 -12.35 15.77
CA ASN A 13 16.30 -12.57 17.19
C ASN A 13 16.40 -14.06 17.59
N GLY A 14 17.05 -14.87 16.75
CA GLY A 14 17.25 -16.31 17.01
C GLY A 14 15.99 -17.18 16.85
N ARG A 15 14.86 -16.64 16.37
CA ARG A 15 13.63 -17.39 16.11
C ARG A 15 13.20 -17.26 14.65
N ARG A 16 12.60 -18.33 14.14
CA ARG A 16 12.00 -18.36 12.81
C ARG A 16 10.65 -17.63 12.87
N ARG A 17 10.50 -16.57 12.07
CA ARG A 17 9.32 -15.69 12.05
C ARG A 17 8.88 -15.39 10.63
N THR A 18 7.59 -15.24 10.41
CA THR A 18 7.07 -14.81 9.11
C THR A 18 7.44 -13.35 8.85
N ILE A 19 7.52 -12.97 7.58
CA ILE A 19 7.71 -11.55 7.21
C ILE A 19 6.62 -10.67 7.82
N GLN A 20 5.38 -11.16 7.86
CA GLN A 20 4.24 -10.44 8.44
C GLN A 20 4.47 -10.14 9.93
N GLU A 21 4.90 -11.13 10.72
CA GLU A 21 5.17 -10.94 12.14
C GLU A 21 6.27 -9.92 12.42
N ILE A 22 7.26 -9.82 11.53
CA ILE A 22 8.35 -8.84 11.63
C ILE A 22 7.82 -7.45 11.31
N GLN A 23 7.04 -7.32 10.23
CA GLN A 23 6.42 -6.05 9.84
C GLN A 23 5.46 -5.53 10.92
N ASP A 24 4.65 -6.40 11.50
CA ASP A 24 3.72 -6.05 12.58
C ASP A 24 4.47 -5.54 13.81
N GLU A 25 5.62 -6.14 14.16
CA GLU A 25 6.42 -5.67 15.30
C GLU A 25 7.07 -4.31 15.02
N ILE A 26 7.64 -4.13 13.82
CA ILE A 26 8.21 -2.85 13.40
C ILE A 26 7.13 -1.77 13.48
N PHE A 27 5.93 -2.06 12.98
CA PHE A 27 4.80 -1.14 13.02
C PHE A 27 4.36 -0.87 14.46
N ARG A 28 4.28 -1.88 15.34
CA ARG A 28 3.96 -1.67 16.77
C ARG A 28 4.95 -0.73 17.45
N LYS A 29 6.26 -0.91 17.21
CA LYS A 29 7.34 -0.11 17.80
C LYS A 29 7.49 1.29 17.19
N MET A 30 6.86 1.55 16.04
CA MET A 30 6.90 2.85 15.39
C MET A 30 6.12 3.91 16.21
N SER A 31 6.72 5.10 16.36
CA SER A 31 6.04 6.23 17.00
C SER A 31 4.79 6.65 16.22
N VAL A 32 3.83 7.26 16.92
CA VAL A 32 2.57 7.72 16.30
C VAL A 32 2.84 8.68 15.14
N ASP A 33 3.76 9.63 15.29
CA ASP A 33 4.11 10.57 14.21
C ASP A 33 4.66 9.88 12.98
N LYS A 34 5.50 8.85 13.16
CA LYS A 34 6.02 8.06 12.04
C LYS A 34 4.92 7.25 11.37
N LYS A 35 3.95 6.71 12.13
CA LYS A 35 2.78 6.03 11.57
C LYS A 35 1.91 6.98 10.76
N LEU A 36 1.70 8.20 11.26
CA LEU A 36 0.94 9.23 10.54
C LEU A 36 1.64 9.62 9.24
N ARG A 37 2.95 9.88 9.27
CA ARG A 37 3.74 10.15 8.05
C ARG A 37 3.63 9.01 7.04
N LEU A 38 3.81 7.77 7.50
CA LEU A 38 3.67 6.59 6.65
C LEU A 38 2.26 6.49 6.05
N ALA A 39 1.21 6.78 6.81
CA ALA A 39 -0.15 6.79 6.29
C ALA A 39 -0.36 7.88 5.23
N PHE A 40 0.22 9.08 5.40
CA PHE A 40 0.19 10.13 4.39
C PHE A 40 0.94 9.72 3.11
N ASP A 41 2.13 9.14 3.24
CA ASP A 41 2.93 8.68 2.10
C ASP A 41 2.20 7.58 1.32
N LEU A 42 1.59 6.63 2.03
CA LEU A 42 0.77 5.58 1.43
C LEU A 42 -0.47 6.15 0.72
N ASN A 43 -1.17 7.10 1.32
CA ASN A 43 -2.31 7.76 0.67
C ASN A 43 -1.90 8.49 -0.61
N HIS A 44 -0.74 9.17 -0.60
CA HIS A 44 -0.20 9.82 -1.79
C HIS A 44 0.12 8.80 -2.89
N LEU A 45 0.77 7.69 -2.54
CA LEU A 45 1.10 6.63 -3.49
C LEU A 45 -0.17 6.00 -4.10
N ILE A 46 -1.19 5.73 -3.28
CA ILE A 46 -2.48 5.18 -3.76
C ILE A 46 -3.13 6.13 -4.76
N LYS A 47 -3.13 7.44 -4.48
CA LYS A 47 -3.65 8.46 -5.41
C LYS A 47 -2.92 8.45 -6.74
N ARG A 48 -1.59 8.37 -6.71
CA ARG A 48 -0.79 8.33 -7.93
C ARG A 48 -1.05 7.07 -8.76
N ILE A 49 -1.08 5.91 -8.13
CA ILE A 49 -1.40 4.63 -8.82
C ILE A 49 -2.80 4.68 -9.43
N ALA A 50 -3.78 5.24 -8.71
CA ALA A 50 -5.14 5.36 -9.23
C ALA A 50 -5.22 6.35 -10.39
N GLU A 51 -4.50 7.47 -10.33
CA GLU A 51 -4.41 8.44 -11.42
C GLU A 51 -3.79 7.82 -12.67
N ASP A 52 -2.66 7.12 -12.53
CA ASP A 52 -1.98 6.42 -13.63
C ASP A 52 -2.92 5.38 -14.25
N SER A 53 -3.62 4.60 -13.42
CA SER A 53 -4.61 3.63 -13.89
C SER A 53 -5.79 4.29 -14.64
N ILE A 54 -6.25 5.47 -14.22
CA ILE A 54 -7.30 6.22 -14.93
C ILE A 54 -6.77 6.71 -16.27
N LYS A 55 -5.55 7.25 -16.31
CA LYS A 55 -4.91 7.74 -17.55
C LYS A 55 -4.70 6.60 -18.55
N GLU A 56 -4.31 5.42 -18.09
CA GLU A 56 -4.20 4.22 -18.94
C GLU A 56 -5.57 3.80 -19.52
N GLN A 57 -6.64 3.88 -18.73
CA GLN A 57 -8.00 3.54 -19.20
C GLN A 57 -8.59 4.63 -20.12
N TYR A 58 -8.23 5.89 -19.90
CA TYR A 58 -8.78 7.05 -20.61
C TYR A 58 -7.65 7.98 -21.08
N PRO A 59 -6.87 7.59 -22.10
CA PRO A 59 -5.65 8.33 -22.50
C PRO A 59 -5.91 9.73 -23.08
N LYS A 60 -7.16 10.04 -23.46
CA LYS A 60 -7.58 11.34 -23.98
C LYS A 60 -8.45 12.14 -23.00
N ALA A 61 -8.64 11.64 -21.78
CA ALA A 61 -9.43 12.36 -20.78
C ALA A 61 -8.71 13.63 -20.34
N ASP A 62 -9.50 14.68 -20.11
CA ASP A 62 -8.98 15.90 -19.50
C ASP A 62 -8.75 15.73 -17.98
N ASN A 63 -8.05 16.70 -17.40
CA ASN A 63 -7.75 16.70 -15.97
C ASN A 63 -9.02 16.76 -15.10
N THR A 64 -10.10 17.37 -15.58
CA THR A 64 -11.37 17.47 -14.83
C THR A 64 -11.99 16.08 -14.67
N PHE A 65 -12.04 15.31 -15.75
CA PHE A 65 -12.52 13.93 -15.76
C PHE A 65 -11.65 13.04 -14.88
N ILE A 66 -10.32 13.14 -15.01
CA ILE A 66 -9.37 12.36 -14.19
C ILE A 66 -9.59 12.65 -12.71
N ASN A 67 -9.71 13.92 -12.32
CA ASN A 67 -9.95 14.32 -10.93
C ASN A 67 -11.29 13.80 -10.39
N ASN A 68 -12.36 13.87 -11.19
CA ASN A 68 -13.66 13.34 -10.79
C ASN A 68 -13.60 11.82 -10.58
N LYS A 69 -12.93 11.08 -11.48
CA LYS A 69 -12.74 9.63 -11.34
C LYS A 69 -11.84 9.26 -10.16
N LEU A 70 -10.82 10.06 -9.87
CA LEU A 70 -9.96 9.86 -8.71
C LEU A 70 -10.76 9.98 -7.40
N ARG A 71 -11.65 10.98 -7.31
CA ARG A 71 -12.55 11.19 -6.16
C ARG A 71 -13.54 10.04 -5.98
N GLU A 72 -14.03 9.44 -7.07
CA GLU A 72 -14.89 8.26 -7.00
C GLU A 72 -14.15 7.01 -6.47
N ARG A 73 -12.85 6.86 -6.77
CA ARG A 73 -12.06 5.66 -6.41
C ARG A 73 -11.50 5.66 -4.98
N ILE A 74 -11.10 6.82 -4.45
CA ILE A 74 -10.35 6.94 -3.18
C ILE A 74 -11.14 7.79 -2.18
N LYS A 75 -12.42 7.47 -1.97
CA LYS A 75 -13.23 8.12 -0.93
C LYS A 75 -12.59 8.00 0.45
#